data_AF-A0A143QTA9-F1
#
_entry.id   AF-A0A143QTA9-F1
#
_cell.length_a   1.000
_cell.length_b   1.000
_cell.length_c   1.000
_cell.angle_alpha   90.00
_cell.angle_beta   90.00
_cell.angle_gamma   90.00
#
_symmetry.space_group_name_H-M   'P 1'
#
loop_
_entity.id
_entity.type
_entity.pdbx_description
1 polymer ?
#
loop_
_entity_poly.entity_id
_entity_poly.type
_entity_poly.pdbx_seq_one_letter_code
_entity_poly.pdbx_strand_id
1 'polypeptide(L)'
;MALEPLDSCDLLCMDLPHAERVRAALPALGDIEPVADAARAFGDPTRLTIALALNAGGQMCGCDVAWIVGQSQKLVSHHLRKLKAADAVTSNREGKLVMYSLTDRGARLLSILTEPLATASATADLTGVDHG
;
A
#
# COMPACT_ATOMS: atom_id res chain seq x y z
N MET A 1 32.46 -33.86 39.88
CA MET A 1 32.47 -32.43 39.56
C MET A 1 31.57 -32.26 38.35
N ALA A 2 30.32 -31.88 38.59
CA ALA A 2 29.30 -31.74 37.56
C ALA A 2 29.69 -30.57 36.65
N LEU A 3 29.83 -30.83 35.36
CA LEU A 3 29.87 -29.77 34.36
C LEU A 3 28.41 -29.43 34.06
N GLU A 4 27.96 -28.29 34.60
CA GLU A 4 26.64 -27.73 34.30
C GLU A 4 26.53 -27.46 32.78
N PRO A 5 25.37 -27.72 32.16
CA PRO A 5 25.14 -27.28 30.79
C PRO A 5 25.09 -25.76 30.78
N LEU A 6 25.97 -25.13 29.99
CA LEU A 6 25.97 -23.69 29.80
C LEU A 6 24.71 -23.30 29.02
N ASP A 7 23.67 -22.87 29.71
CA ASP A 7 22.59 -22.04 29.17
C ASP A 7 23.12 -20.59 28.96
N SER A 8 24.10 -20.41 28.07
CA SER A 8 24.52 -19.08 27.64
C SER A 8 24.67 -18.98 26.12
N CYS A 9 23.87 -18.09 25.53
CA CYS A 9 24.00 -17.66 24.14
C CYS A 9 25.13 -16.63 24.07
N ASP A 10 26.38 -17.08 23.92
CA ASP A 10 27.58 -16.23 23.82
C ASP A 10 28.33 -16.34 22.47
N LEU A 11 27.79 -17.11 21.52
CA LEU A 11 28.29 -17.18 20.15
C LEU A 11 27.08 -17.05 19.24
N LEU A 12 27.07 -16.12 18.28
CA LEU A 12 25.96 -15.99 17.32
C LEU A 12 25.60 -17.38 16.76
N CYS A 13 24.46 -17.93 17.17
CA CYS A 13 23.90 -19.18 16.64
C CYS A 13 23.35 -18.96 15.22
N MET A 14 24.14 -18.36 14.34
CA MET A 14 23.79 -18.17 12.95
C MET A 14 24.23 -19.40 12.18
N ASP A 15 23.28 -20.04 11.48
CA ASP A 15 23.60 -20.95 10.39
C ASP A 15 24.24 -20.13 9.25
N LEU A 16 25.54 -19.88 9.36
CA LEU A 16 26.30 -19.03 8.46
C LEU A 16 26.22 -19.53 7.01
N PRO A 17 26.36 -20.84 6.71
CA PRO A 17 26.13 -21.34 5.36
C PRO A 17 24.75 -20.99 4.81
N HIS A 18 23.67 -21.11 5.61
CA HIS A 18 22.34 -20.71 5.17
C HIS A 18 22.22 -19.19 4.95
N ALA A 19 22.67 -18.39 5.93
CA ALA A 19 22.58 -16.94 5.88
C ALA A 19 23.34 -16.36 4.66
N GLU A 20 24.53 -16.89 4.37
CA GLU A 20 25.32 -16.47 3.21
C GLU A 20 24.66 -16.83 1.88
N ARG A 21 24.04 -18.02 1.77
CA ARG A 21 23.27 -18.41 0.58
C ARG A 21 22.10 -17.46 0.34
N VAL A 22 21.35 -17.12 1.39
CA VAL A 22 20.22 -16.18 1.27
C VAL A 22 20.72 -14.79 0.92
N ARG A 23 21.76 -14.28 1.59
CA ARG A 23 22.36 -12.96 1.30
C ARG A 23 22.79 -12.84 -0.15
N ALA A 24 23.44 -13.88 -0.69
CA ALA A 24 23.89 -13.90 -2.09
C ALA A 24 22.74 -13.99 -3.10
N ALA A 25 21.57 -14.49 -2.69
CA ALA A 25 20.38 -14.61 -3.53
C ALA A 25 19.48 -13.36 -3.52
N LEU A 26 19.68 -12.42 -2.58
CA LEU A 26 18.90 -11.19 -2.50
C LEU A 26 19.25 -10.24 -3.66
N PRO A 27 18.27 -9.51 -4.22
CA PRO A 27 18.53 -8.42 -5.14
C PRO A 27 19.41 -7.33 -4.50
N ALA A 28 20.09 -6.55 -5.34
CA ALA A 28 20.83 -5.40 -4.85
C ALA A 28 19.87 -4.38 -4.24
N LEU A 29 20.34 -3.64 -3.23
CA LEU A 29 19.50 -2.65 -2.54
C LEU A 29 18.92 -1.60 -3.51
N GLY A 30 19.69 -1.19 -4.53
CA GLY A 30 19.22 -0.26 -5.55
C GLY A 30 18.05 -0.77 -6.40
N ASP A 31 17.86 -2.09 -6.50
CA ASP A 31 16.70 -2.69 -7.17
C ASP A 31 15.48 -2.76 -6.23
N ILE A 32 15.73 -2.82 -4.91
CA ILE A 32 14.69 -2.90 -3.87
C ILE A 32 14.13 -1.52 -3.54
N GLU A 33 14.96 -0.49 -3.48
CA GLU A 33 14.58 0.89 -3.12
C GLU A 33 13.38 1.42 -3.94
N PRO A 34 13.34 1.30 -5.28
CA PRO A 34 12.19 1.76 -6.07
C PRO A 34 10.90 0.99 -5.79
N VAL A 35 11.01 -0.26 -5.34
CA VAL A 35 9.85 -1.07 -4.93
C VAL A 35 9.35 -0.61 -3.57
N ALA A 36 10.27 -0.40 -2.63
CA ALA A 36 9.96 0.09 -1.28
C ALA A 36 9.34 1.50 -1.33
N ASP A 37 9.84 2.39 -2.18
CA ASP A 37 9.29 3.73 -2.36
C ASP A 37 7.86 3.71 -2.92
N ALA A 38 7.59 2.81 -3.87
CA ALA A 38 6.23 2.61 -4.38
C ALA A 38 5.29 2.11 -3.28
N ALA A 39 5.72 1.15 -2.45
CA ALA A 39 4.93 0.68 -1.31
C ALA A 39 4.71 1.80 -0.27
N ARG A 40 5.74 2.61 0.00
CA ARG A 40 5.68 3.75 0.93
C ARG A 40 4.66 4.81 0.49
N ALA A 41 4.40 4.92 -0.80
CA ALA A 41 3.36 5.79 -1.32
C ALA A 41 1.95 5.41 -0.82
N PHE A 42 1.71 4.16 -0.43
CA PHE A 42 0.44 3.72 0.14
C PHE A 42 0.42 3.70 1.68
N GLY A 43 1.57 3.85 2.34
CA GLY A 43 1.68 3.80 3.82
C GLY A 43 1.07 4.98 4.59
N ASP A 44 0.23 5.80 3.95
CA ASP A 44 -0.46 6.94 4.55
C ASP A 44 -1.97 6.76 4.36
N PRO A 45 -2.77 6.87 5.44
CA PRO A 45 -4.20 6.59 5.36
C PRO A 45 -4.92 7.40 4.28
N THR A 46 -4.62 8.70 4.15
CA THR A 46 -5.25 9.57 3.15
C THR A 46 -4.88 9.14 1.73
N ARG A 47 -3.61 8.80 1.48
CA ARG A 47 -3.18 8.28 0.15
C ARG A 47 -3.86 6.96 -0.18
N LEU A 48 -3.99 6.07 0.79
CA LEU A 48 -4.67 4.79 0.60
C LEU A 48 -6.17 4.99 0.29
N THR A 49 -6.85 5.89 1.00
CA THR A 49 -8.26 6.23 0.72
C THR A 49 -8.42 6.86 -0.67
N ILE A 50 -7.52 7.74 -1.09
CA ILE A 50 -7.51 8.30 -2.46
C ILE A 50 -7.39 7.17 -3.49
N ALA A 51 -6.44 6.25 -3.29
CA ALA A 51 -6.24 5.14 -4.21
C ALA A 51 -7.46 4.21 -4.29
N LEU A 52 -8.09 3.90 -3.15
CA LEU A 52 -9.33 3.13 -3.07
C LEU A 52 -10.49 3.83 -3.81
N ALA A 53 -10.62 5.14 -3.64
CA ALA A 53 -11.62 5.93 -4.36
C ALA A 53 -11.41 5.84 -5.88
N LEU A 54 -10.18 6.02 -6.36
CA LEU A 54 -9.83 5.89 -7.78
C LEU A 54 -10.00 4.45 -8.30
N ASN A 55 -9.79 3.43 -7.47
CA ASN A 55 -10.04 2.05 -7.84
C ASN A 55 -11.54 1.77 -8.04
N ALA A 56 -12.38 2.31 -7.16
CA ALA A 56 -13.83 2.08 -7.20
C ALA A 56 -14.54 2.97 -8.24
N GLY A 57 -14.13 4.23 -8.36
CA GLY A 57 -14.76 5.23 -9.25
C GLY A 57 -14.08 5.41 -10.60
N GLY A 58 -12.94 4.74 -10.84
CA GLY A 58 -12.15 4.92 -12.04
C GLY A 58 -11.49 6.31 -12.10
N GLN A 59 -11.70 7.01 -13.21
CA GLN A 59 -11.04 8.28 -13.48
C GLN A 59 -11.83 9.46 -12.88
N MET A 60 -11.20 10.27 -12.02
CA MET A 60 -11.88 11.37 -11.29
C MET A 60 -11.07 12.66 -11.25
N CYS A 61 -11.74 13.81 -11.14
CA CYS A 61 -11.03 15.08 -10.92
C CYS A 61 -10.51 15.17 -9.47
N GLY A 62 -9.50 16.02 -9.25
CA GLY A 62 -9.02 16.29 -7.89
C GLY A 62 -10.09 16.86 -6.95
N CYS A 63 -11.12 17.49 -7.50
CA CYS A 63 -12.30 17.97 -6.78
C CYS A 63 -13.14 16.84 -6.19
N ASP A 64 -13.50 15.85 -7.02
CA ASP A 64 -14.30 14.70 -6.61
C ASP A 64 -13.57 13.88 -5.55
N VAL A 65 -12.27 13.63 -5.77
CA VAL A 65 -11.42 12.94 -4.80
C VAL A 65 -11.38 13.68 -3.47
N ALA A 66 -11.27 15.01 -3.49
CA ALA A 66 -11.28 15.82 -2.27
C ALA A 66 -12.61 15.72 -1.51
N TRP A 67 -13.73 15.71 -2.23
CA TRP A 67 -15.05 15.51 -1.66
C TRP A 67 -15.20 14.12 -1.02
N ILE A 68 -14.84 13.06 -1.75
CA ILE A 68 -14.96 11.66 -1.29
C ILE A 68 -14.11 11.40 -0.04
N VAL A 69 -12.88 11.91 -0.03
CA VAL A 69 -11.93 11.67 1.09
C VAL A 69 -12.19 12.63 2.26
N GLY A 70 -13.05 13.64 2.09
CA GLY A 70 -13.37 14.62 3.13
C GLY A 70 -12.19 15.52 3.48
N GLN A 71 -11.34 15.85 2.51
CA GLN A 71 -10.10 16.62 2.70
C GLN A 71 -10.05 17.85 1.80
N SER A 72 -9.26 18.84 2.18
CA SER A 72 -9.07 20.03 1.32
C SER A 72 -8.42 19.67 -0.03
N GLN A 73 -8.81 20.37 -1.10
CA GLN A 73 -8.21 20.18 -2.42
C GLN A 73 -6.68 20.40 -2.42
N LYS A 74 -6.17 21.30 -1.57
CA LYS A 74 -4.73 21.53 -1.41
C LYS A 74 -4.03 20.28 -0.88
N LEU A 75 -4.60 19.64 0.14
CA LEU A 75 -4.05 18.43 0.74
C LEU A 75 -4.15 17.24 -0.21
N VAL A 76 -5.31 17.05 -0.86
CA VAL A 76 -5.47 16.00 -1.89
C VAL A 76 -4.51 16.19 -3.05
N SER A 77 -4.30 17.42 -3.53
CA SER A 77 -3.31 17.70 -4.57
C SER A 77 -1.89 17.35 -4.14
N HIS A 78 -1.53 17.56 -2.88
CA HIS A 78 -0.23 17.14 -2.33
C HIS A 78 -0.08 15.62 -2.32
N HIS A 79 -1.12 14.91 -1.90
CA HIS A 79 -1.13 13.44 -1.89
C HIS A 79 -1.10 12.83 -3.30
N LEU A 80 -1.87 13.37 -4.23
CA LEU A 80 -1.86 12.95 -5.65
C LEU A 80 -0.49 13.16 -6.30
N ARG A 81 0.22 14.24 -5.98
CA ARG A 81 1.60 14.45 -6.46
C ARG A 81 2.55 13.38 -5.95
N LYS A 82 2.44 13.00 -4.66
CA LYS A 82 3.27 11.92 -4.07
C LYS A 82 2.95 10.56 -4.69
N LEU A 83 1.67 10.24 -4.85
CA LEU A 83 1.24 9.01 -5.53
C LEU A 83 1.73 8.96 -6.97
N LYS A 84 1.69 10.10 -7.68
CA LYS A 84 2.18 10.20 -9.06
C LYS A 84 3.70 10.03 -9.15
N ALA A 85 4.45 10.63 -8.22
CA ALA A 85 5.91 10.46 -8.16
C ALA A 85 6.32 9.01 -7.91
N ALA A 86 5.45 8.23 -7.27
CA ALA A 86 5.64 6.80 -7.01
C ALA A 86 5.04 5.88 -8.10
N ASP A 87 4.60 6.44 -9.23
CA ASP A 87 3.95 5.70 -10.33
C ASP A 87 2.70 4.91 -9.90
N ALA A 88 2.02 5.33 -8.84
CA ALA A 88 0.78 4.71 -8.36
C ALA A 88 -0.46 5.27 -9.06
N VAL A 89 -0.43 6.55 -9.44
CA VAL A 89 -1.51 7.22 -10.18
C VAL A 89 -0.94 7.96 -11.38
N THR A 90 -1.75 8.05 -12.43
CA THR A 90 -1.48 8.91 -13.58
C THR A 90 -2.48 10.06 -13.62
N SER A 91 -2.21 11.04 -14.49
CA SER A 91 -3.10 12.17 -14.70
C SER A 91 -3.20 12.52 -16.18
N ASN A 92 -4.42 12.73 -16.68
CA ASN A 92 -4.68 13.24 -18.02
C ASN A 92 -5.42 14.58 -17.94
N ARG A 93 -5.25 15.45 -18.94
CA ARG A 93 -6.03 16.69 -19.04
C ARG A 93 -7.21 16.48 -19.97
N GLU A 94 -8.40 16.75 -19.47
CA GLU A 94 -9.65 16.69 -20.24
C GLU A 94 -10.30 18.07 -20.20
N GLY A 95 -10.10 18.81 -21.29
CA GLY A 95 -10.45 20.23 -21.36
C GLY A 95 -9.72 21.05 -20.30
N LYS A 96 -10.48 21.60 -19.34
CA LYS A 96 -9.94 22.40 -18.24
C LYS A 96 -9.63 21.58 -16.98
N LEU A 97 -10.05 20.32 -16.93
CA LEU A 97 -9.91 19.47 -15.75
C LEU A 97 -8.66 18.59 -15.85
N VAL A 98 -8.07 18.30 -14.69
CA VAL A 98 -7.03 17.27 -14.55
C VAL A 98 -7.69 16.07 -13.90
N MET A 99 -7.72 14.98 -14.64
CA MET A 99 -8.35 13.72 -14.27
C MET A 99 -7.27 12.74 -13.83
N TYR A 100 -7.49 12.06 -12.71
CA TYR A 100 -6.56 11.09 -12.13
C TYR A 100 -7.14 9.69 -12.22
N SER A 101 -6.27 8.69 -12.40
CA SER A 101 -6.61 7.27 -12.35
C SER A 101 -5.43 6.47 -11.80
N LEU A 102 -5.69 5.26 -11.32
CA LEU A 102 -4.61 4.33 -10.97
C LEU A 102 -3.84 3.90 -12.22
N THR A 103 -2.54 3.69 -12.05
CA THR A 103 -1.74 2.93 -13.02
C THR A 103 -1.96 1.43 -12.78
N ASP A 104 -1.59 0.59 -13.75
CA ASP A 104 -1.61 -0.87 -13.57
C ASP A 104 -0.76 -1.31 -12.36
N ARG A 105 0.37 -0.64 -12.14
CA ARG A 105 1.26 -0.89 -10.99
C ARG A 105 0.56 -0.51 -9.69
N GLY A 106 -0.05 0.68 -9.65
CA GLY A 106 -0.78 1.17 -8.49
C GLY A 106 -1.96 0.27 -8.12
N ALA A 107 -2.73 -0.18 -9.12
CA ALA A 107 -3.85 -1.10 -8.92
C ALA A 107 -3.40 -2.45 -8.34
N ARG A 108 -2.34 -3.05 -8.88
CA ARG A 108 -1.77 -4.32 -8.35
C ARG A 108 -1.23 -4.19 -6.94
N LEU A 109 -0.53 -3.10 -6.62
CA LEU A 109 -0.04 -2.87 -5.26
C LEU A 109 -1.20 -2.66 -4.29
N LEU A 110 -2.19 -1.87 -4.70
CA LEU A 110 -3.37 -1.62 -3.89
C LEU A 110 -4.11 -2.92 -3.56
N SER A 111 -4.32 -3.81 -4.55
CA SER A 111 -5.03 -5.08 -4.30
C SER A 111 -4.33 -5.94 -3.25
N ILE A 112 -3.00 -6.03 -3.29
CA ILE A 112 -2.21 -6.78 -2.29
C ILE A 112 -2.35 -6.16 -0.89
N LEU A 113 -2.31 -4.83 -0.81
CA LEU A 113 -2.37 -4.11 0.46
C LEU A 113 -3.77 -4.12 1.10
N THR A 114 -4.82 -4.34 0.29
CA THR A 114 -6.21 -4.26 0.75
C THR A 114 -6.94 -5.60 0.75
N GLU A 115 -6.29 -6.72 0.41
CA GLU A 115 -6.85 -8.08 0.59
C GLU A 115 -7.46 -8.32 2.00
N PRO A 116 -6.83 -7.87 3.11
CA PRO A 116 -7.43 -8.04 4.44
C PRO A 116 -8.76 -7.30 4.62
N LEU A 117 -8.97 -6.19 3.90
CA LEU A 117 -10.19 -5.38 3.97
C LEU A 117 -11.33 -5.98 3.15
N ALA A 118 -11.02 -6.73 2.08
CA ALA A 118 -12.03 -7.41 1.25
C ALA A 118 -12.74 -8.54 2.00
N THR A 119 -12.06 -9.18 2.96
CA THR A 119 -12.65 -10.26 3.79
C THR A 119 -13.58 -9.71 4.89
N ALA A 120 -13.40 -8.45 5.30
CA ALA A 120 -14.16 -7.85 6.40
C ALA A 120 -15.59 -7.39 6.03
N SER A 121 -15.87 -7.13 4.74
CA SER A 121 -17.22 -6.71 4.29
C SER A 121 -18.18 -7.86 3.99
N ALA A 122 -17.75 -9.13 4.09
CA ALA A 122 -18.61 -10.28 3.81
C ALA A 122 -19.54 -10.69 4.97
N THR A 123 -19.49 -10.03 6.13
CA THR A 123 -20.35 -10.34 7.30
C THR A 123 -21.39 -9.26 7.63
N ALA A 124 -21.55 -8.26 6.77
CA ALA A 124 -22.55 -7.20 6.94
C ALA A 124 -23.64 -7.26 5.86
N ASP A 125 -24.21 -8.45 5.66
CA ASP A 125 -25.52 -8.59 5.04
C ASP A 125 -26.26 -9.74 5.77
N LEU A 126 -27.55 -9.52 6.05
CA LEU A 126 -28.52 -10.38 6.76
C LEU A 126 -28.62 -10.23 8.29
N THR A 127 -29.22 -9.13 8.75
CA THR A 127 -30.49 -9.25 9.50
C THR A 127 -31.47 -8.24 8.93
N GLY A 128 -32.40 -8.78 8.13
CA GLY A 128 -33.48 -8.03 7.52
C GLY A 128 -34.43 -7.50 8.57
N VAL A 129 -34.92 -6.30 8.27
CA VAL A 129 -36.07 -5.64 8.87
C VAL A 129 -37.30 -6.57 8.76
N ASP A 130 -37.83 -7.00 9.90
CA ASP A 130 -39.17 -7.53 10.03
C ASP A 130 -40.14 -6.38 10.36
N HIS A 131 -41.04 -6.10 9.42
CA HIS A 131 -42.30 -5.40 9.67
C HIS A 131 -43.40 -6.45 9.77
N GLY A 132 -44.00 -6.55 10.95
CA GLY A 132 -45.19 -7.37 11.22
C GLY A 132 -45.81 -6.97 12.56
#